data_AF-A0A2V9C0N2-F1
#
_entry.id   AF-A0A2V9C0N2-F1
#
_cell.length_a   1.000
_cell.length_b   1.000
_cell.length_c   1.000
_cell.angle_alpha   90.00
_cell.angle_beta   90.00
_cell.angle_gamma   90.00
#
_symmetry.space_group_name_H-M   'P 1'
#
loop_
_entity.id
_entity.type
_entity.pdbx_description
1 polymer ?
#
loop_
_entity_poly.entity_id
_entity_poly.type
_entity_poly.pdbx_seq_one_letter_code
_entity_poly.pdbx_strand_id
1 'polypeptide(L)'
;MVEGLPWLVLRYSDMDWDWLVQNAKVADRQNRLGFVATLALQMAAKSTEPQRSRKLAEYVGVLDRSRLVREDTLCHDSLTEAERKWLRANRPAEAKHWNLLTDMKAESLPHASF
;
A
#
# COMPACT_ATOMS: atom_id res chain seq x y z
N MET A 1 12.35 -7.30 0.74
CA MET A 1 11.39 -7.30 1.87
C MET A 1 10.61 -6.00 1.84
N VAL A 2 9.36 -6.04 1.37
CA VAL A 2 8.43 -4.89 1.34
C VAL A 2 7.37 -4.98 2.47
N GLU A 3 7.32 -6.14 3.14
CA GLU A 3 6.31 -6.48 4.16
C GLU A 3 6.35 -5.57 5.40
N GLY A 4 7.48 -4.95 5.72
CA GLY A 4 7.58 -3.99 6.84
C GLY A 4 7.06 -2.58 6.53
N LEU A 5 6.80 -2.24 5.25
CA LEU A 5 6.45 -0.87 4.87
C LEU A 5 5.12 -0.38 5.44
N PRO A 6 4.03 -1.19 5.52
CA PRO A 6 2.78 -0.72 6.10
C PRO A 6 2.93 -0.33 7.58
N TRP A 7 3.74 -1.05 8.34
CA TRP A 7 4.03 -0.69 9.73
C TRP A 7 4.87 0.60 9.81
N LEU A 8 5.84 0.78 8.92
CA LEU A 8 6.63 2.01 8.87
C LEU A 8 5.74 3.23 8.61
N VAL A 9 4.82 3.11 7.65
CA VAL A 9 3.84 4.13 7.30
C VAL A 9 2.94 4.48 8.49
N LEU A 10 2.53 3.47 9.27
CA LEU A 10 1.75 3.67 10.48
C LEU A 10 2.57 4.34 11.61
N ARG A 11 3.80 3.87 11.84
CA ARG A 11 4.69 4.37 12.91
C ARG A 11 5.13 5.81 12.68
N TYR A 12 5.36 6.18 11.43
CA TYR A 12 5.82 7.51 11.04
C TYR A 12 4.69 8.33 10.40
N SER A 13 3.50 8.31 11.00
CA SER A 13 2.34 9.11 10.54
C SER A 13 2.59 10.63 10.53
N ASP A 14 3.63 11.10 11.24
CA ASP A 14 4.07 12.50 11.27
C ASP A 14 5.18 12.83 10.24
N MET A 15 5.53 11.90 9.36
CA MET A 15 6.44 12.19 8.24
C MET A 15 5.84 13.22 7.27
N ASP A 16 6.70 13.83 6.44
CA ASP A 16 6.28 14.72 5.36
C ASP A 16 5.60 13.93 4.24
N TRP A 17 4.31 13.69 4.42
CA TRP A 17 3.47 12.98 3.48
C TRP A 17 3.26 13.73 2.18
N ASP A 18 3.27 15.05 2.19
CA ASP A 18 3.14 15.85 0.98
C ASP A 18 4.37 15.64 0.11
N TRP A 19 5.57 15.68 0.69
CA TRP A 19 6.81 15.32 0.01
C TRP A 19 6.78 13.86 -0.48
N LEU A 20 6.33 12.91 0.34
CA LEU A 20 6.29 11.50 -0.04
C LEU A 20 5.35 11.24 -1.22
N VAL A 21 4.15 11.83 -1.20
CA VAL A 21 3.17 11.73 -2.29
C VAL A 21 3.70 12.36 -3.57
N GLN A 22 4.34 13.53 -3.48
CA GLN A 22 4.95 14.17 -4.64
C GLN A 22 6.05 13.31 -5.26
N ASN A 23 6.97 12.79 -4.45
CA ASN A 23 8.05 11.93 -4.92
C ASN A 23 7.52 10.61 -5.51
N ALA A 24 6.48 10.04 -4.90
CA ALA A 24 5.85 8.84 -5.44
C ALA A 24 5.25 9.10 -6.83
N LYS A 25 4.61 10.25 -7.06
CA LYS A 25 4.06 10.62 -8.37
C LYS A 25 5.17 10.81 -9.42
N VAL A 26 6.25 11.49 -9.07
CA VAL A 26 7.40 11.71 -9.99
C VAL A 26 8.03 10.39 -10.43
N ALA A 27 8.05 9.39 -9.56
CA ALA A 27 8.63 8.07 -9.84
C ALA A 27 7.62 7.02 -10.35
N ASP A 28 6.37 7.40 -10.63
CA ASP A 28 5.26 6.48 -10.95
C ASP A 28 4.98 5.39 -9.88
N ARG A 29 5.29 5.66 -8.61
CA ARG A 29 5.14 4.74 -7.47
C ARG A 29 3.89 5.00 -6.63
N GLN A 30 3.01 5.90 -7.05
CA GLN A 30 1.80 6.25 -6.30
C GLN A 30 0.87 5.06 -6.05
N ASN A 31 0.82 4.08 -6.96
CA ASN A 31 0.04 2.86 -6.74
C ASN A 31 0.65 1.97 -5.65
N ARG A 32 1.99 1.83 -5.65
CA ARG A 32 2.73 1.10 -4.59
C ARG A 32 2.53 1.77 -3.24
N LEU A 33 2.70 3.09 -3.18
CA LEU A 33 2.49 3.86 -1.95
C LEU A 33 1.04 3.81 -1.48
N GLY A 34 0.07 3.96 -2.40
CA GLY A 34 -1.36 3.89 -2.11
C GLY A 34 -1.78 2.55 -1.52
N PHE A 35 -1.25 1.45 -2.07
CA PHE A 35 -1.47 0.11 -1.54
C PHE A 35 -0.90 -0.06 -0.13
N VAL A 36 0.37 0.31 0.09
CA VAL A 36 1.01 0.24 1.41
C VAL A 36 0.25 1.09 2.45
N ALA A 37 -0.17 2.29 2.08
CA ALA A 37 -0.97 3.17 2.94
C ALA A 37 -2.36 2.60 3.25
N THR A 38 -2.98 1.90 2.28
CA THR A 38 -4.26 1.20 2.47
C THR A 38 -4.12 0.05 3.46
N LEU A 39 -3.07 -0.78 3.33
CA LEU A 39 -2.79 -1.85 4.29
C LEU A 39 -2.51 -1.29 5.68
N ALA A 40 -1.73 -0.21 5.77
CA ALA A 40 -1.45 0.47 7.04
C ALA A 40 -2.72 1.01 7.70
N LEU A 41 -3.67 1.54 6.92
CA LEU A 41 -4.97 2.00 7.42
C LEU A 41 -5.82 0.83 7.96
N GLN A 42 -5.82 -0.33 7.28
CA GLN A 42 -6.49 -1.54 7.76
C GLN A 42 -5.88 -2.07 9.06
N MET A 43 -4.55 -1.98 9.21
CA MET A 43 -3.88 -2.30 10.47
C MET A 43 -4.21 -1.29 11.57
N ALA A 44 -4.27 0.00 11.24
CA ALA A 44 -4.62 1.07 12.17
C ALA A 44 -6.07 0.99 12.66
N ALA A 45 -6.99 0.47 11.85
CA ALA A 45 -8.37 0.19 12.27
C ALA A 45 -8.45 -0.86 13.40
N LYS A 46 -7.41 -1.69 13.58
CA LYS A 46 -7.28 -2.65 14.68
C LYS A 46 -6.55 -2.04 15.90
N SER A 47 -6.08 -0.80 15.81
CA SER A 47 -5.33 -0.06 16.83
C SER A 47 -6.19 1.07 17.44
N THR A 48 -5.86 1.50 18.66
CA THR A 48 -6.62 2.49 19.45
C THR A 48 -6.29 3.96 19.12
N GLU A 49 -5.67 4.24 17.97
CA GLU A 49 -5.16 5.58 17.59
C GLU A 49 -5.96 6.23 16.44
N PRO A 50 -7.18 6.75 16.67
CA PRO A 50 -8.08 7.21 15.61
C PRO A 50 -7.59 8.44 14.84
N GLN A 51 -6.76 9.30 15.44
CA GLN A 51 -6.21 10.49 14.79
C GLN A 51 -5.22 10.10 13.67
N ARG A 52 -4.37 9.10 13.92
CA ARG A 52 -3.41 8.59 12.92
C ARG A 52 -4.14 7.97 11.73
N SER A 53 -5.20 7.20 12.00
CA SER A 53 -6.04 6.59 10.95
C SER A 53 -6.71 7.63 10.07
N ARG A 54 -7.21 8.74 10.63
CA ARG A 54 -7.84 9.81 9.84
C ARG A 54 -6.86 10.48 8.88
N LYS A 55 -5.70 10.90 9.40
CA LYS A 55 -4.64 11.52 8.57
C LYS A 55 -4.19 10.59 7.44
N LEU A 56 -4.00 9.30 7.75
CA LEU A 56 -3.63 8.31 6.74
C LEU A 56 -4.73 8.12 5.68
N ALA A 57 -6.00 8.12 6.08
CA ALA A 57 -7.13 8.01 5.15
C ALA A 57 -7.20 9.21 4.18
N GLU A 58 -6.88 10.42 4.63
CA GLU A 58 -6.79 11.61 3.77
C GLU A 58 -5.74 11.41 2.66
N TYR A 59 -4.54 10.93 3.01
CA TYR A 59 -3.48 10.69 2.03
C TYR A 59 -3.77 9.52 1.10
N VAL A 60 -4.45 8.47 1.58
CA VAL A 60 -4.99 7.41 0.70
C VAL A 60 -5.92 8.02 -0.34
N GLY A 61 -6.82 8.93 0.06
CA GLY A 61 -7.70 9.65 -0.88
C GLY A 61 -6.96 10.58 -1.84
N VAL A 62 -5.83 11.18 -1.44
CA VAL A 62 -4.97 11.95 -2.34
C VAL A 62 -4.32 11.06 -3.40
N LEU A 63 -3.80 9.90 -2.99
CA LEU A 63 -3.15 8.94 -3.89
C LEU A 63 -4.17 8.32 -4.85
N ASP A 64 -5.39 8.07 -4.38
CA ASP A 64 -6.46 7.43 -5.17
C ASP A 64 -6.86 8.28 -6.38
N ARG A 65 -6.94 9.60 -6.17
CA ARG A 65 -7.20 10.58 -7.25
C ARG A 65 -6.10 10.60 -8.33
N SER A 66 -4.90 10.11 -8.01
CA SER A 66 -3.76 10.04 -8.92
C SER A 66 -3.38 8.62 -9.35
N ARG A 67 -4.28 7.66 -9.10
CA ARG A 67 -4.04 6.24 -9.37
C ARG A 67 -3.74 5.98 -10.84
N LEU A 68 -2.69 5.22 -11.09
CA LEU A 68 -2.30 4.82 -12.44
C LEU A 68 -3.11 3.61 -12.89
N VAL A 69 -3.52 3.64 -14.16
CA VAL A 69 -4.16 2.49 -14.84
C VAL A 69 -3.15 1.37 -15.09
N ARG A 70 -1.86 1.71 -15.23
CA ARG A 70 -0.78 0.77 -15.49
C ARG A 70 -0.70 -0.28 -14.37
N GLU A 71 -0.62 -1.55 -14.77
CA GLU A 71 -0.34 -2.66 -13.86
C GLU A 71 1.12 -2.58 -13.40
N ASP A 72 1.35 -2.83 -12.11
CA ASP A 72 2.68 -2.79 -11.51
C ASP A 72 2.87 -3.95 -10.52
N THR A 73 4.10 -4.19 -10.12
CA THR A 73 4.43 -5.18 -9.09
C THR A 73 4.83 -4.46 -7.81
N LEU A 74 4.65 -5.11 -6.66
CA LEU A 74 5.15 -4.58 -5.39
C LEU A 74 6.66 -4.89 -5.24
N CYS A 75 7.47 -4.38 -6.17
CA CYS A 75 8.92 -4.65 -6.27
C CYS A 75 9.28 -6.13 -6.56
N HIS A 76 8.40 -6.83 -7.27
CA HIS A 76 8.64 -8.20 -7.74
C HIS A 76 8.85 -8.20 -9.25
N ASP A 77 10.02 -7.72 -9.69
CA ASP A 77 10.33 -7.59 -11.12
C ASP A 77 10.60 -8.96 -11.80
N SER A 78 10.81 -10.02 -11.01
CA SER A 78 11.16 -11.37 -11.47
C SER A 78 10.00 -12.36 -11.58
N LEU A 79 8.74 -11.91 -11.58
CA LEU A 79 7.57 -12.80 -11.70
C LEU A 79 7.51 -13.45 -13.09
N THR A 80 7.35 -14.78 -13.11
CA THR A 80 7.03 -15.56 -14.31
C THR A 80 5.62 -15.25 -14.81
N GLU A 81 5.33 -15.55 -16.09
CA GLU A 81 3.99 -15.36 -16.65
C GLU A 81 2.91 -16.21 -15.95
N ALA A 82 3.28 -17.40 -15.46
CA ALA A 82 2.38 -18.26 -14.69
C ALA A 82 1.99 -17.61 -13.35
N GLU A 83 2.97 -17.06 -12.63
CA GLU A 83 2.73 -16.34 -11.37
C GLU A 83 1.90 -15.08 -11.59
N ARG A 84 2.19 -14.31 -12.64
CA ARG A 84 1.39 -13.13 -13.01
C ARG A 84 -0.06 -13.50 -13.28
N LYS A 85 -0.30 -14.56 -14.05
CA LYS A 85 -1.66 -15.05 -14.33
C LYS A 85 -2.39 -15.46 -13.06
N TRP A 86 -1.71 -16.16 -12.16
CA TRP A 86 -2.27 -16.57 -10.88
C TRP A 86 -2.59 -15.37 -9.98
N LEU A 87 -1.69 -14.38 -9.90
CA LEU A 87 -1.89 -13.15 -9.11
C LEU A 87 -3.05 -12.31 -9.64
N ARG A 88 -3.24 -12.19 -10.96
CA ARG A 88 -4.40 -11.49 -11.53
C ARG A 88 -5.74 -12.09 -11.08
N ALA A 89 -5.78 -13.41 -10.85
CA ALA A 89 -6.97 -14.13 -10.40
C ALA A 89 -7.15 -14.11 -8.87
N ASN A 90 -6.06 -14.13 -8.09
CA ASN A 90 -6.09 -14.35 -6.64
C ASN A 90 -5.71 -13.13 -5.79
N ARG A 91 -5.28 -12.02 -6.39
CA ARG A 91 -4.91 -10.81 -5.65
C ARG A 91 -6.07 -10.26 -4.81
N PRO A 92 -5.80 -9.69 -3.62
CA PRO A 92 -6.83 -9.08 -2.79
C PRO A 92 -7.43 -7.83 -3.46
N ALA A 93 -8.58 -7.40 -2.93
CA ALA A 93 -9.34 -6.29 -3.49
C ALA A 93 -8.54 -4.98 -3.52
N GLU A 94 -7.72 -4.75 -2.50
CA GLU A 94 -6.85 -3.59 -2.36
C GLU A 94 -5.75 -3.61 -3.43
N ALA A 95 -5.12 -4.76 -3.66
CA ALA A 95 -4.12 -4.90 -4.72
C ALA A 95 -4.74 -4.71 -6.11
N LYS A 96 -5.96 -5.23 -6.32
CA LYS A 96 -6.73 -5.00 -7.55
C LYS A 96 -7.06 -3.52 -7.74
N HIS A 97 -7.49 -2.85 -6.68
CA HIS A 97 -7.81 -1.42 -6.69
C HIS A 97 -6.61 -0.60 -7.16
N TRP A 98 -5.43 -0.83 -6.56
CA TRP A 98 -4.19 -0.14 -6.91
C TRP A 98 -3.45 -0.71 -8.14
N ASN A 99 -4.07 -1.58 -8.93
CA ASN A 99 -3.47 -2.23 -10.11
C ASN A 99 -2.12 -2.91 -9.82
N LEU A 100 -1.97 -3.53 -8.65
CA LEU A 100 -0.77 -4.26 -8.26
C LEU A 100 -0.94 -5.78 -8.44
N LEU A 101 0.14 -6.44 -8.86
CA LEU A 101 0.32 -7.88 -8.79
C LEU A 101 1.05 -8.25 -7.51
N THR A 102 0.27 -8.54 -6.48
CA THR A 102 0.73 -9.02 -5.18
C THR A 102 -0.41 -9.77 -4.51
N ASP A 103 -0.07 -10.77 -3.70
CA ASP A 103 -0.97 -11.50 -2.82
C ASP A 103 -0.91 -10.99 -1.38
N MET A 104 -0.14 -9.93 -1.12
CA MET A 104 0.05 -9.31 0.19
C MET A 104 -1.27 -8.80 0.75
N LYS A 105 -1.56 -9.16 2.00
CA LYS A 105 -2.76 -8.75 2.74
C LYS A 105 -2.38 -8.21 4.10
N ALA A 106 -3.23 -7.35 4.67
CA ALA A 106 -3.00 -6.80 6.00
C ALA A 106 -2.93 -7.90 7.08
N GLU A 107 -3.63 -9.02 6.89
CA GLU A 107 -3.64 -10.18 7.79
C GLU A 107 -2.35 -11.00 7.74
N SER A 108 -1.64 -10.98 6.62
CA SER A 108 -0.40 -11.73 6.40
C SER A 108 0.83 -11.02 6.97
N LEU A 109 0.66 -9.81 7.52
CA LEU A 109 1.74 -9.02 8.10
C LEU A 109 1.94 -9.44 9.57
N PRO A 110 3.02 -10.17 9.90
CA PRO A 110 3.36 -10.43 11.28
C PRO A 110 3.80 -9.12 11.92
N HIS A 111 3.34 -8.86 13.14
CA HIS A 111 3.62 -7.67 13.98
C HIS A 111 2.57 -6.52 13.92
N ALA A 112 1.42 -6.78 14.54
CA ALA A 112 0.51 -5.75 15.06
C ALA A 112 0.39 -5.85 16.61
N SER A 113 1.51 -6.04 17.31
CA SER A 113 1.54 -6.01 18.78
C SER A 113 2.86 -5.42 19.26
N PHE A 114 2.86 -4.13 19.61
CA PHE A 114 3.76 -3.48 20.55
C PHE A 114 3.04 -2.28 21.17
#